data_AF-A0A3A5IF30-F1
#
_entry.id   AF-A0A3A5IF30-F1
#
_cell.length_a   1.000
_cell.length_b   1.000
_cell.length_c   1.000
_cell.angle_alpha   90.00
_cell.angle_beta   90.00
_cell.angle_gamma   90.00
#
_symmetry.space_group_name_H-M   'P 1'
#
loop_
_entity.id
_entity.type
_entity.pdbx_description
1 polymer ?
#
loop_
_entity_poly.entity_id
_entity_poly.type
_entity_poly.pdbx_seq_one_letter_code
_entity_poly.pdbx_strand_id
1 'polypeptide(L)'
;MKGKMADLGYKEFELEVSYGKNKEYEAEIEQDKKSHTFEVKIEDELNGVEVEGEEAFRLLYPCLKKLEIKHRTPKRQAIRKALGAFGLPAGYKKFEIEIVFKDGSKLEIEDER
;
A
#
# COMPACT_ATOMS: atom_id res chain seq x y z
N MET A 1 8.82 -5.17 -13.86
CA MET A 1 8.60 -4.71 -12.47
C MET A 1 9.80 -3.97 -11.84
N LYS A 2 10.99 -4.60 -11.76
CA LYS A 2 12.18 -4.09 -11.04
C LYS A 2 12.60 -2.64 -11.34
N GLY A 3 12.58 -2.20 -12.61
CA GLY A 3 12.91 -0.82 -12.98
C GLY A 3 11.93 0.20 -12.39
N LYS A 4 10.62 -0.07 -12.50
CA LYS A 4 9.57 0.79 -11.93
C LYS A 4 9.60 0.80 -10.39
N MET A 5 9.91 -0.33 -9.75
CA MET A 5 10.17 -0.34 -8.30
C MET A 5 11.33 0.58 -7.92
N ALA A 6 12.34 0.68 -8.79
CA ALA A 6 13.44 1.59 -8.53
C ALA A 6 13.02 3.07 -8.53
N ASP A 7 12.00 3.43 -9.31
CA ASP A 7 11.48 4.80 -9.40
C ASP A 7 10.63 5.20 -8.18
N LEU A 8 10.01 4.23 -7.50
CA LEU A 8 9.08 4.50 -6.38
C LEU A 8 9.77 4.92 -5.08
N GLY A 9 11.04 4.55 -4.89
CA GLY A 9 11.74 4.85 -3.64
C GLY A 9 11.40 3.94 -2.47
N TYR A 10 10.65 2.85 -2.70
CA TYR A 10 10.25 1.86 -1.69
C TYR A 10 11.01 0.53 -1.89
N LYS A 11 11.14 -0.24 -0.80
CA LYS A 11 11.57 -1.64 -0.79
C LYS A 11 10.38 -2.55 -0.61
N GLU A 12 9.55 -2.24 0.39
CA GLU A 12 8.35 -2.95 0.78
C GLU A 12 7.23 -1.92 1.02
N PHE A 13 5.99 -2.31 0.76
CA PHE A 13 4.80 -1.50 0.94
C PHE A 13 3.62 -2.39 1.32
N GLU A 14 2.87 -1.98 2.33
CA GLU A 14 1.63 -2.64 2.73
C GLU A 14 0.59 -1.58 3.10
N LEU A 15 -0.65 -1.78 2.68
CA LEU A 15 -1.80 -0.96 3.05
C LEU A 15 -2.99 -1.87 3.30
N GLU A 16 -3.50 -1.87 4.53
CA GLU A 16 -4.71 -2.58 4.93
C GLU A 16 -5.77 -1.56 5.41
N VAL A 17 -6.97 -1.62 4.85
CA VAL A 17 -8.09 -0.75 5.25
C VAL A 17 -9.36 -1.56 5.41
N SER A 18 -9.78 -1.78 6.65
CA SER A 18 -11.01 -2.49 6.99
C SER A 18 -12.17 -1.51 7.20
N TYR A 19 -13.32 -1.81 6.60
CA TYR A 19 -14.60 -1.12 6.78
C TYR A 19 -15.56 -1.92 7.68
N GLY A 20 -15.11 -3.07 8.20
CA GLY A 20 -15.88 -4.01 8.99
C GLY A 20 -16.84 -4.88 8.17
N LYS A 21 -17.33 -5.97 8.79
CA LYS A 21 -18.20 -6.98 8.15
C LYS A 21 -17.56 -7.64 6.91
N ASN A 22 -16.27 -7.98 6.99
CA ASN A 22 -15.49 -8.59 5.90
C ASN A 22 -15.53 -7.71 4.64
N LYS A 23 -15.09 -6.46 4.82
CA LYS A 23 -14.97 -5.48 3.75
C LYS A 23 -13.65 -4.78 3.91
N GLU A 24 -12.64 -5.34 3.28
CA GLU A 24 -11.26 -4.94 3.44
C GLU A 24 -10.65 -4.64 2.08
N TYR A 25 -9.69 -3.71 2.10
CA TYR A 25 -8.80 -3.45 0.99
C TYR A 25 -7.38 -3.70 1.49
N GLU A 26 -6.66 -4.58 0.81
CA GLU A 26 -5.28 -4.90 1.05
C GLU A 26 -4.48 -4.67 -0.23
N ALA A 27 -3.33 -4.01 -0.11
CA ALA A 27 -2.37 -3.88 -1.20
C ALA A 27 -0.94 -4.02 -0.67
N GLU A 28 -0.21 -4.95 -1.25
CA GLU A 28 1.10 -5.38 -0.75
C GLU A 28 2.13 -5.40 -1.89
N ILE A 29 3.36 -4.99 -1.58
CA ILE A 29 4.56 -5.25 -2.35
C ILE A 29 5.65 -5.72 -1.40
N GLU A 30 6.03 -6.97 -1.51
CA GLU A 30 7.13 -7.56 -0.77
C GLU A 30 8.25 -8.04 -1.69
N GLN A 31 9.47 -8.11 -1.16
CA GLN A 31 10.60 -8.70 -1.86
C GLN A 31 10.95 -10.07 -1.26
N ASP A 32 10.83 -11.13 -2.06
CA ASP A 32 11.33 -12.45 -1.68
C ASP A 32 12.86 -12.38 -1.51
N LYS A 33 13.34 -12.72 -0.31
CA LYS A 33 14.75 -12.64 0.07
C LYS A 33 15.63 -13.69 -0.61
N LYS A 34 15.06 -14.83 -1.04
CA LYS A 34 15.75 -15.95 -1.67
C LYS A 34 15.86 -15.78 -3.18
N SER A 35 14.76 -15.44 -3.84
CA SER A 35 14.67 -15.31 -5.30
C SER A 35 14.95 -13.88 -5.79
N HIS A 36 14.93 -12.89 -4.89
CA HIS A 36 15.01 -11.46 -5.21
C HIS A 36 13.91 -10.98 -6.17
N THR A 37 12.80 -11.72 -6.26
CA THR A 37 11.59 -11.30 -6.97
C THR A 37 10.69 -10.45 -6.07
N PHE A 38 9.77 -9.71 -6.69
CA PHE A 38 8.75 -8.97 -5.95
C PHE A 38 7.44 -9.75 -6.05
N GLU A 39 6.81 -9.93 -4.91
CA GLU A 39 5.43 -10.40 -4.78
C GLU A 39 4.55 -9.17 -4.62
N VAL A 40 3.45 -9.13 -5.35
CA VAL A 40 2.54 -7.98 -5.38
C VAL A 40 1.13 -8.52 -5.36
N LYS A 41 0.31 -8.01 -4.44
CA LYS A 41 -1.07 -8.45 -4.25
C LYS A 41 -2.00 -7.26 -4.08
N ILE A 42 -3.21 -7.39 -4.59
CA ILE A 42 -4.34 -6.53 -4.24
C ILE A 42 -5.52 -7.44 -3.93
N GLU A 43 -6.05 -7.32 -2.73
CA GLU A 43 -7.37 -7.83 -2.35
C GLU A 43 -8.30 -6.65 -2.10
N ASP A 44 -9.38 -6.55 -2.87
CA ASP A 44 -10.36 -5.47 -2.76
C ASP A 44 -11.76 -6.09 -2.65
N GLU A 45 -12.14 -6.41 -1.42
CA GLU A 45 -13.46 -6.97 -1.11
C GLU A 45 -14.59 -5.96 -1.35
N LEU A 46 -14.27 -4.66 -1.46
CA LEU A 46 -15.25 -3.62 -1.75
C LEU A 46 -15.78 -3.73 -3.18
N ASN A 47 -14.92 -4.18 -4.10
CA ASN A 47 -15.22 -4.31 -5.52
C ASN A 47 -15.18 -5.76 -6.02
N GLY A 48 -14.84 -6.73 -5.17
CA GLY A 48 -14.73 -8.14 -5.52
C GLY A 48 -13.56 -8.42 -6.46
N VAL A 49 -12.42 -7.76 -6.23
CA VAL A 49 -11.21 -7.89 -7.05
C VAL A 49 -10.12 -8.55 -6.22
N GLU A 50 -9.50 -9.58 -6.78
CA GLU A 50 -8.30 -10.22 -6.22
C GLU A 50 -7.33 -10.44 -7.38
N VAL A 51 -6.17 -9.79 -7.32
CA VAL A 51 -5.15 -9.87 -8.37
C VAL A 51 -3.76 -9.89 -7.78
N GLU A 52 -2.85 -10.57 -8.49
CA GLU A 52 -1.47 -10.76 -8.06
C GLU A 52 -0.46 -10.47 -9.19
N GLY A 53 0.81 -10.37 -8.81
CA GLY A 53 1.94 -10.29 -9.73
C GLY A 53 1.94 -9.03 -10.61
N GLU A 54 2.18 -9.19 -11.90
CA GLU A 54 2.33 -8.06 -12.82
C GLU A 54 1.04 -7.25 -13.00
N GLU A 55 -0.12 -7.90 -12.91
CA GLU A 55 -1.42 -7.25 -13.01
C GLU A 55 -1.68 -6.36 -11.80
N ALA A 56 -1.49 -6.90 -10.59
CA ALA A 56 -1.57 -6.13 -9.35
C ALA A 56 -0.60 -4.94 -9.39
N PHE A 57 0.65 -5.16 -9.80
CA PHE A 57 1.63 -4.09 -9.91
C PHE A 57 1.24 -3.00 -10.91
N ARG A 58 0.62 -3.37 -12.05
CA ARG A 58 0.15 -2.40 -13.05
C ARG A 58 -0.93 -1.48 -12.47
N LEU A 59 -1.81 -1.99 -11.63
CA LEU A 59 -2.85 -1.22 -10.95
C LEU A 59 -2.30 -0.39 -9.78
N LEU A 60 -1.37 -0.95 -9.02
CA LEU A 60 -0.82 -0.34 -7.81
C LEU A 60 0.20 0.77 -8.10
N TYR A 61 1.03 0.62 -9.14
CA TYR A 61 2.08 1.57 -9.51
C TYR A 61 1.61 3.04 -9.63
N PRO A 62 0.50 3.37 -10.34
CA PRO A 62 0.01 4.75 -10.39
C PRO A 62 -0.47 5.29 -9.04
N CYS A 63 -1.03 4.45 -8.16
CA CYS A 63 -1.44 4.83 -6.80
C CYS A 63 -0.22 5.18 -5.95
N LEU A 64 0.80 4.33 -5.97
CA LEU A 64 2.06 4.52 -5.24
C LEU A 64 2.80 5.80 -5.66
N LYS A 65 2.75 6.14 -6.96
CA LYS A 65 3.29 7.41 -7.46
C LYS A 65 2.54 8.64 -6.93
N LYS A 66 1.24 8.53 -6.63
CA LYS A 66 0.40 9.63 -6.10
C LYS A 66 0.45 9.74 -4.57
N LEU A 67 0.93 8.70 -3.88
CA LEU A 67 0.88 8.61 -2.43
C LEU A 67 1.61 9.78 -1.75
N GLU A 68 2.77 10.21 -2.28
CA GLU A 68 3.54 11.35 -1.77
C GLU A 68 3.76 11.34 -0.24
N ILE A 69 3.98 10.17 0.35
CA ILE A 69 4.26 9.99 1.78
C ILE A 69 5.76 9.82 1.99
N LYS A 70 6.27 10.34 3.11
CA LYS A 70 7.65 10.17 3.59
C LYS A 70 7.61 9.67 5.03
N HIS A 71 8.74 9.17 5.55
CA HIS A 71 8.86 8.66 6.93
C HIS A 71 8.46 9.67 8.03
N ARG A 72 8.50 10.97 7.75
CA ARG A 72 8.09 12.04 8.69
C ARG A 72 6.70 12.60 8.42
N THR A 73 5.94 12.03 7.48
CA THR A 73 4.57 12.47 7.21
C THR A 73 3.70 12.23 8.46
N PRO A 74 3.03 13.26 9.00
CA PRO A 74 2.18 13.08 10.18
C PRO A 74 1.05 12.09 9.92
N LYS A 75 0.72 11.27 10.92
CA LYS A 75 -0.32 10.23 10.87
C LYS A 75 -1.58 10.62 10.09
N ARG A 76 -2.27 11.70 10.51
CA ARG A 76 -3.51 12.16 9.86
C ARG A 76 -3.32 12.55 8.40
N GLN A 77 -2.17 13.11 8.05
CA GLN A 77 -1.85 13.49 6.68
C GLN A 77 -1.57 12.25 5.82
N ALA A 78 -0.84 11.27 6.35
CA ALA A 78 -0.55 10.00 5.67
C ALA A 78 -1.83 9.22 5.36
N ILE A 79 -2.72 9.04 6.34
CA ILE A 79 -4.02 8.37 6.15
C ILE A 79 -4.81 9.03 5.02
N ARG A 80 -4.97 10.37 5.07
CA ARG A 80 -5.71 11.10 4.03
C ARG A 80 -5.08 10.96 2.65
N LYS A 81 -3.74 10.97 2.56
CA LYS A 81 -3.01 10.80 1.31
C LYS A 81 -3.17 9.38 0.75
N ALA A 82 -3.08 8.36 1.60
CA ALA A 82 -3.27 6.97 1.21
C ALA A 82 -4.68 6.73 0.68
N LEU A 83 -5.72 7.07 1.47
CA LEU A 83 -7.11 6.90 1.04
C LEU A 83 -7.39 7.65 -0.27
N GLY A 84 -6.87 8.88 -0.43
CA GLY A 84 -7.02 9.64 -1.66
C GLY A 84 -6.28 9.05 -2.87
N ALA A 85 -5.07 8.55 -2.69
CA ALA A 85 -4.27 7.96 -3.76
C ALA A 85 -4.85 6.64 -4.27
N PHE A 86 -5.49 5.87 -3.37
CA PHE A 86 -6.09 4.57 -3.64
C PHE A 86 -7.60 4.64 -3.93
N GLY A 87 -8.22 5.82 -3.79
CA GLY A 87 -9.66 5.99 -4.03
C GLY A 87 -10.55 5.34 -2.97
N LEU A 88 -10.03 5.14 -1.76
CA LEU A 88 -10.69 4.44 -0.67
C LEU A 88 -11.58 5.40 0.17
N PRO A 89 -12.78 4.96 0.60
CA PRO A 89 -13.65 5.78 1.45
C PRO A 89 -13.02 6.19 2.78
N ALA A 90 -13.33 7.40 3.28
CA ALA A 90 -12.80 7.91 4.55
C ALA A 90 -13.43 7.28 5.82
N GLY A 91 -14.49 6.48 5.65
CA GLY A 91 -15.25 5.84 6.73
C GLY A 91 -14.71 4.49 7.15
N TYR A 92 -13.39 4.32 7.22
CA TYR A 92 -12.75 3.08 7.67
C TYR A 92 -12.96 2.82 9.17
N LYS A 93 -12.81 1.55 9.55
CA LYS A 93 -12.78 1.04 10.92
C LYS A 93 -11.36 0.79 11.41
N LYS A 94 -10.54 0.14 10.59
CA LYS A 94 -9.10 -0.01 10.81
C LYS A 94 -8.35 0.49 9.58
N PHE A 95 -7.22 1.14 9.79
CA PHE A 95 -6.30 1.58 8.75
C PHE A 95 -4.89 1.25 9.21
N GLU A 96 -4.13 0.59 8.35
CA GLU A 96 -2.74 0.24 8.57
C GLU A 96 -1.94 0.52 7.30
N ILE A 97 -0.77 1.15 7.43
CA ILE A 97 0.16 1.33 6.32
C ILE A 97 1.59 1.16 6.82
N GLU A 98 2.34 0.24 6.21
CA GLU A 98 3.78 0.09 6.38
C GLU A 98 4.49 0.43 5.07
N ILE A 99 5.54 1.24 5.16
CA ILE A 99 6.42 1.55 4.04
C ILE A 99 7.87 1.44 4.50
N VAL A 100 8.61 0.54 3.87
CA VAL A 100 10.07 0.48 4.00
C VAL A 100 10.67 1.22 2.83
N PHE A 101 11.30 2.36 3.10
CA PHE A 101 11.92 3.19 2.06
C PHE A 101 13.28 2.62 1.64
N LYS A 102 13.73 3.00 0.45
CA LYS A 102 15.04 2.58 -0.09
C LYS A 102 16.23 2.97 0.79
N ASP A 103 16.14 4.11 1.46
CA ASP A 103 17.16 4.58 2.40
C ASP A 103 17.17 3.81 3.73
N GLY A 104 16.24 2.86 3.90
CA GLY A 104 16.11 2.03 5.10
C GLY A 104 15.24 2.67 6.19
N SER A 105 14.76 3.90 6.02
CA SER A 105 13.76 4.46 6.91
C SER A 105 12.44 3.69 6.77
N LYS A 106 11.65 3.69 7.85
CA LYS A 106 10.34 3.06 7.89
C LYS A 106 9.27 4.08 8.27
N LEU A 107 8.08 3.92 7.72
CA LEU A 107 6.85 4.51 8.21
C LEU A 107 5.89 3.39 8.54
N GLU A 108 5.32 3.42 9.73
CA GLU A 108 4.29 2.49 10.17
C GLU A 108 3.22 3.31 10.88
N ILE A 109 1.97 3.18 10.43
CA ILE A 109 0.83 3.89 10.99
C ILE A 109 -0.33 2.92 11.11
N GLU A 110 -0.86 2.79 12.32
CA GLU A 110 -2.10 2.10 12.61
C GLU A 110 -3.13 3.09 13.19
N ASP A 111 -4.40 3.00 12.79
CA ASP A 111 -5.52 3.78 13.30
C ASP A 111 -6.81 2.96 13.34
N GLU A 112 -7.52 2.99 14.47
CA GLU A 112 -8.80 2.30 14.68
C GLU A 112 -9.89 3.28 15.16
N ARG A 113 -11.15 3.09 14.72
CA ARG A 113 -12.28 4.03 14.93
C ARG A 113 -13.61 3.43 15.40
#